data_AF-A0A356U1J9-F1
#
_entry.id   AF-A0A356U1J9-F1
#
_cell.length_a   1.000
_cell.length_b   1.000
_cell.length_c   1.000
_cell.angle_alpha   90.00
_cell.angle_beta   90.00
_cell.angle_gamma   90.00
#
_symmetry.space_group_name_H-M   'P 1'
#
loop_
_entity.id
_entity.type
_entity.pdbx_description
1 polymer ?
#
loop_
_entity_poly.entity_id
_entity_poly.type
_entity_poly.pdbx_seq_one_letter_code
_entity_poly.pdbx_strand_id
1 'polypeptide(L)'
;MIKATIFFTAMGVLCFGLDLLVTPLPPLGGWAYAIFPEGFPVLQPAVERHISPWIWEALLQPIFVRPVTFLFFVLAFICAVLAGIFYLFNRPSVGRQ
;
A
#
# COMPACT_ATOMS: atom_id res chain seq x y z
N MET A 1 19.75 -0.63 4.91
CA MET A 1 18.51 -0.25 4.20
C MET A 1 18.09 -1.26 3.13
N ILE A 2 18.98 -1.77 2.28
CA ILE A 2 18.67 -2.78 1.23
C ILE A 2 17.94 -4.03 1.78
N LYS A 3 18.33 -4.54 2.95
CA LYS A 3 17.68 -5.70 3.60
C LYS A 3 16.18 -5.47 3.90
N ALA A 4 15.79 -4.24 4.25
CA ALA A 4 14.38 -3.92 4.55
C ALA A 4 13.55 -3.88 3.26
N THR A 5 14.07 -3.29 2.18
CA THR A 5 13.40 -3.26 0.87
C THR A 5 13.14 -4.66 0.33
N ILE A 6 14.13 -5.55 0.45
CA ILE A 6 13.98 -6.96 0.05
C ILE A 6 12.92 -7.65 0.90
N PHE A 7 12.91 -7.41 2.22
CA PHE A 7 11.91 -7.99 3.12
C PHE A 7 10.48 -7.55 2.78
N PHE A 8 10.24 -6.25 2.56
CA PHE A 8 8.92 -5.75 2.16
C PHE A 8 8.48 -6.26 0.79
N THR A 9 9.42 -6.37 -0.16
CA THR A 9 9.13 -6.90 -1.50
C THR A 9 8.80 -8.39 -1.44
N ALA A 10 9.60 -9.18 -0.72
CA ALA A 10 9.36 -10.61 -0.53
C ALA A 10 8.06 -10.88 0.22
N MET A 11 7.74 -10.08 1.24
CA MET A 11 6.47 -10.17 1.97
C MET A 11 5.27 -9.81 1.07
N GLY A 12 5.40 -8.79 0.22
CA GLY A 12 4.38 -8.42 -0.77
C GLY A 12 4.15 -9.50 -1.82
N VAL A 13 5.23 -10.10 -2.35
CA VAL A 13 5.15 -11.22 -3.30
C VAL A 13 4.58 -12.47 -2.64
N LEU A 14 4.94 -12.75 -1.37
CA LEU A 14 4.42 -13.88 -0.61
C LEU A 14 2.93 -13.71 -0.30
N CYS A 15 2.48 -12.52 0.10
CA CYS A 15 1.06 -12.22 0.27
C CYS A 15 0.30 -12.33 -1.06
N PHE A 16 0.87 -11.88 -2.19
CA PHE A 16 0.27 -12.04 -3.52
C PHE A 16 0.15 -13.50 -3.93
N GLY A 17 1.22 -14.28 -3.69
CA GLY A 17 1.21 -15.71 -3.90
C GLY A 17 0.14 -16.41 -3.06
N LEU A 18 -0.01 -16.03 -1.78
CA LEU A 18 -1.04 -16.58 -0.90
C LEU A 18 -2.47 -16.19 -1.33
N ASP A 19 -2.66 -14.96 -1.80
CA ASP A 19 -3.93 -14.46 -2.35
C ASP A 19 -4.37 -15.24 -3.60
N LEU A 20 -3.41 -15.60 -4.44
CA LEU A 20 -3.66 -16.41 -5.64
C LEU A 20 -3.85 -17.90 -5.34
N LEU A 21 -3.29 -18.42 -4.22
CA LEU A 21 -3.11 -19.85 -4.02
C LEU A 21 -4.10 -20.50 -3.03
N VAL A 22 -4.52 -19.82 -1.95
CA VAL A 22 -5.16 -20.55 -0.82
C VAL A 22 -6.38 -19.89 -0.18
N THR A 23 -6.53 -18.58 -0.16
CA THR A 23 -7.68 -17.94 0.51
C THR A 23 -7.91 -16.54 -0.03
N PRO A 24 -9.15 -16.09 -0.27
CA PRO A 24 -9.40 -14.67 -0.53
C PRO A 24 -8.98 -13.91 0.72
N LEU A 25 -7.81 -13.25 0.66
CA LEU A 25 -7.40 -12.38 1.76
C LEU A 25 -8.48 -11.31 1.92
N PRO A 26 -8.85 -10.95 3.17
CA PRO A 26 -9.84 -9.91 3.38
C PRO A 26 -9.41 -8.66 2.60
N PRO A 27 -10.32 -8.04 1.83
CA PRO A 27 -10.02 -6.83 1.10
C PRO A 27 -9.55 -5.73 2.07
N LEU A 28 -8.84 -4.73 1.57
CA LEU A 28 -8.34 -3.63 2.39
C LEU A 28 -9.41 -2.98 3.27
N GLY A 29 -10.63 -2.85 2.73
CA GLY A 29 -11.79 -2.35 3.48
C GLY A 29 -12.21 -3.27 4.62
N GLY A 30 -12.03 -4.59 4.49
CA GLY A 30 -12.28 -5.55 5.57
C GLY A 30 -11.31 -5.39 6.74
N TRP A 31 -10.02 -5.14 6.46
CA TRP A 31 -9.04 -4.80 7.49
C TRP A 31 -9.33 -3.44 8.13
N ALA A 32 -9.68 -2.43 7.33
CA ALA A 32 -10.02 -1.11 7.84
C ALA A 32 -11.28 -1.14 8.72
N TYR A 33 -12.28 -1.93 8.35
CA TYR A 33 -13.47 -2.19 9.16
C TYR A 33 -13.13 -2.93 10.46
N ALA A 34 -12.22 -3.90 10.44
CA ALA A 34 -11.80 -4.62 11.66
C ALA A 34 -11.09 -3.71 12.67
N ILE A 35 -10.35 -2.70 12.20
CA ILE A 35 -9.65 -1.73 13.07
C ILE A 35 -10.59 -0.62 13.53
N PHE A 36 -11.48 -0.15 12.65
CA PHE A 36 -12.42 0.95 12.93
C PHE A 36 -13.86 0.57 12.52
N PRO A 37 -14.53 -0.29 13.30
CA PRO A 37 -15.85 -0.81 12.92
C PRO A 37 -16.94 0.27 12.89
N GLU A 38 -16.84 1.28 13.76
CA GLU A 38 -17.80 2.38 13.87
C GLU A 38 -17.53 3.50 12.86
N GLY A 39 -16.26 3.77 12.54
CA GLY A 39 -15.86 4.89 11.68
C GLY A 39 -15.87 4.56 10.19
N PHE A 40 -15.58 3.31 9.82
CA PHE A 40 -15.50 2.91 8.43
C PHE A 40 -16.82 3.01 7.65
N PRO A 41 -17.99 2.62 8.22
CA PRO A 41 -19.28 2.80 7.56
C PRO A 41 -19.67 4.27 7.37
N VAL A 42 -19.16 5.17 8.23
CA VAL A 42 -19.42 6.61 8.16
C VAL A 42 -18.52 7.30 7.13
N LEU A 43 -17.43 6.65 6.72
CA LEU A 43 -16.48 7.21 5.75
C LEU A 43 -17.14 7.46 4.39
N GLN A 44 -17.96 6.52 3.91
CA GLN A 44 -18.69 6.65 2.65
C GLN A 44 -19.60 7.89 2.63
N PRO A 45 -20.60 8.04 3.52
CA PRO A 45 -21.47 9.21 3.52
C PRO A 45 -20.72 10.50 3.86
N ALA A 46 -19.60 10.43 4.58
CA ALA A 46 -18.75 11.60 4.84
C ALA A 46 -18.05 12.07 3.56
N VAL A 47 -17.47 11.17 2.77
CA VAL A 47 -16.80 11.48 1.48
C VAL A 47 -17.82 11.99 0.46
N GLU A 48 -18.97 11.32 0.36
CA GLU A 48 -20.04 11.73 -0.55
C GLU A 48 -20.59 13.13 -0.21
N ARG A 49 -20.67 13.49 1.08
CA ARG A 49 -21.15 14.81 1.52
C ARG A 49 -20.12 15.93 1.47
N HIS A 50 -18.86 15.66 1.82
CA HIS A 50 -17.87 16.73 2.05
C HIS A 50 -16.85 16.87 0.92
N ILE A 51 -16.71 15.87 0.06
CA ILE A 51 -15.73 15.87 -1.03
C ILE A 51 -16.46 15.81 -2.36
N SER A 52 -16.95 14.63 -2.72
CA SER A 52 -17.72 14.36 -3.94
C SER A 52 -18.00 12.86 -4.06
N PRO A 53 -19.20 12.45 -4.56
CA PRO A 53 -19.54 11.04 -4.80
C PRO A 53 -18.56 10.33 -5.74
N TRP A 54 -18.10 11.04 -6.79
CA TRP A 54 -17.22 10.42 -7.81
C TRP A 54 -15.87 10.00 -7.22
N ILE A 55 -15.39 10.66 -6.16
CA ILE A 55 -14.12 10.31 -5.51
C ILE A 55 -14.26 9.00 -4.74
N TRP A 56 -15.44 8.75 -4.17
CA TRP A 56 -15.72 7.49 -3.53
C TRP A 56 -15.69 6.34 -4.54
N GLU A 57 -16.47 6.45 -5.61
CA GLU A 57 -16.65 5.38 -6.60
C GLU A 57 -15.41 5.15 -7.48
N ALA A 58 -14.74 6.22 -7.92
CA ALA A 58 -13.63 6.11 -8.86
C ALA A 58 -12.27 5.81 -8.20
N LEU A 59 -12.09 6.18 -6.93
CA LEU A 59 -10.80 6.08 -6.24
C LEU A 59 -10.88 5.25 -4.96
N LEU A 60 -11.69 5.64 -3.98
CA LEU A 60 -11.67 5.02 -2.66
C LEU A 60 -12.20 3.58 -2.68
N GLN A 61 -13.36 3.36 -3.30
CA GLN A 61 -13.98 2.03 -3.42
C GLN A 61 -13.05 1.02 -4.12
N PRO A 62 -12.46 1.31 -5.30
CA PRO A 62 -11.53 0.36 -5.92
C PRO A 62 -10.26 0.15 -5.11
N ILE A 63 -9.83 1.11 -4.28
CA ILE A 63 -8.72 0.91 -3.35
C ILE A 63 -9.12 -0.03 -2.20
N PHE A 64 -10.29 0.17 -1.59
CA PHE A 64 -10.75 -0.65 -0.47
C PHE A 64 -11.14 -2.07 -0.88
N VAL A 65 -11.59 -2.29 -2.12
CA VAL A 65 -11.91 -3.62 -2.67
C VAL A 65 -10.64 -4.39 -3.06
N ARG A 66 -9.52 -3.69 -3.32
CA ARG A 66 -8.26 -4.37 -3.65
C ARG A 66 -7.74 -5.20 -2.47
N PRO A 67 -7.08 -6.32 -2.76
CA PRO A 67 -6.45 -7.12 -1.73
C PRO A 67 -5.35 -6.33 -1.03
N VAL A 68 -5.14 -6.63 0.25
CA VAL A 68 -4.13 -5.99 1.12
C VAL A 68 -2.73 -5.99 0.51
N THR A 69 -2.47 -6.99 -0.33
CA THR A 69 -1.27 -7.16 -1.14
C THR A 69 -0.89 -5.93 -1.96
N PHE A 70 -1.88 -5.22 -2.52
CA PHE A 70 -1.62 -4.01 -3.30
C PHE A 70 -0.96 -2.91 -2.45
N LEU A 71 -1.36 -2.80 -1.18
CA LEU A 71 -0.81 -1.80 -0.26
C LEU A 71 0.64 -2.11 0.10
N PHE A 72 0.96 -3.38 0.36
CA PHE A 72 2.35 -3.82 0.58
C PHE A 72 3.23 -3.59 -0.65
N PHE A 73 2.70 -3.79 -1.85
CA PHE A 73 3.44 -3.53 -3.09
C PHE A 73 3.74 -2.04 -3.28
N VAL A 74 2.75 -1.18 -3.07
CA VAL A 74 2.92 0.28 -3.13
C VAL A 74 3.93 0.75 -2.08
N LEU A 75 3.84 0.25 -0.85
CA LEU A 75 4.77 0.60 0.21
C LEU A 75 6.21 0.14 -0.10
N ALA A 76 6.37 -1.08 -0.62
CA ALA A 76 7.67 -1.59 -1.06
C ALA A 76 8.27 -0.73 -2.17
N PHE A 77 7.44 -0.31 -3.14
CA PHE A 77 7.85 0.60 -4.21
C PHE A 77 8.32 1.96 -3.68
N ILE A 78 7.53 2.59 -2.79
CA ILE A 78 7.90 3.87 -2.16
C ILE A 78 9.21 3.73 -1.39
N CYS A 79 9.36 2.67 -0.58
CA CYS A 79 10.60 2.39 0.14
C CYS A 79 11.79 2.16 -0.80
N ALA A 80 11.60 1.49 -1.93
CA ALA A 80 12.64 1.27 -2.93
C ALA A 80 13.06 2.57 -3.62
N VAL A 81 12.10 3.42 -3.99
CA VAL A 81 12.36 4.73 -4.58
C VAL A 81 13.11 5.62 -3.60
N LEU A 82 12.64 5.70 -2.35
CA LEU A 82 13.31 6.49 -1.30
C LEU A 82 14.72 5.97 -1.01
N ALA A 83 14.92 4.64 -0.96
CA ALA A 83 16.24 4.06 -0.79
C ALA A 83 17.16 4.32 -2.00
N GLY A 84 16.62 4.28 -3.22
CA GLY A 84 17.36 4.61 -4.44
C GLY A 84 17.78 6.08 -4.48
N ILE A 85 16.87 6.99 -4.12
CA ILE A 85 17.14 8.42 -3.98
C ILE A 85 18.23 8.65 -2.91
N PHE A 86 18.08 8.05 -1.73
CA PHE A 86 19.08 8.14 -0.67
C PHE A 86 20.44 7.60 -1.12
N TYR A 87 20.46 6.50 -1.87
CA TYR A 87 21.69 5.94 -2.43
C TYR A 87 22.34 6.86 -3.49
N LEU A 88 21.54 7.56 -4.29
CA LEU A 88 22.03 8.56 -5.24
C LEU A 88 22.63 9.78 -4.53
N PHE A 89 22.01 10.25 -3.43
CA PHE A 89 22.53 11.38 -2.65
C PHE A 89 23.76 11.01 -1.83
N ASN A 90 23.80 9.79 -1.29
CA ASN A 90 24.91 9.30 -0.47
C ASN A 90 25.97 8.55 -1.28
N ARG A 91 25.95 8.69 -2.62
CA ARG A 91 27.00 8.13 -3.48
C ARG A 91 28.32 8.78 -3.03
N PRO A 92 29.30 8.03 -2.49
CA PRO A 92 30.62 8.59 -2.30
C PRO A 92 31.09 9.06 -3.68
N SER A 93 31.57 10.29 -3.77
CA SER A 93 32.19 10.84 -4.98
C SER A 93 33.42 9.98 -5.30
N VAL A 94 33.22 8.90 -6.05
CA VAL A 94 34.30 8.08 -6.58
C VAL A 94 35.03 8.93 -7.62
N GLY A 95 36.20 9.45 -7.22
CA GLY A 95 37.21 9.96 -8.13
C GLY A 95 37.09 11.43 -8.53
N ARG A 96 37.52 12.34 -7.65
CA ARG A 96 38.44 13.42 -8.02
C ARG A 96 39.46 13.61 -6.89
N GLN A 97 40.38 12.66 -6.79
CA GLN A 97 41.77 12.84 -6.39
C GLN A 97 42.51 11.54 -6.67
#